data_AF-A0A517W1W5-F1
#
_entry.id   AF-A0A517W1W5-F1
#
_cell.length_a   1.000
_cell.length_b   1.000
_cell.length_c   1.000
_cell.angle_alpha   90.00
_cell.angle_beta   90.00
_cell.angle_gamma   90.00
#
_symmetry.space_group_name_H-M   'P 1'
#
loop_
_entity.id
_entity.type
_entity.pdbx_description
1 polymer ?
#
loop_
_entity_poly.entity_id
_entity_poly.type
_entity_poly.pdbx_seq_one_letter_code
_entity_poly.pdbx_strand_id
1 'polypeptide(L)'
;MIESGLTSVKKVSNPPLNEFIVIDLISQRNEVNRLLSGLDDETKLKWLRQYGELTVVPPIGNSVIAYRFRSHVGLEAGFFFRDGNFIFIGDHHTFPS
;
A
#
# COMPACT_ATOMS: atom_id res chain seq x y z
N MET A 1 -9.18 49.04 -2.93
CA MET A 1 -10.36 48.25 -2.49
C MET A 1 -11.03 47.76 -3.76
N ILE A 2 -11.09 46.46 -4.07
CA ILE A 2 -11.64 45.37 -3.25
C ILE A 2 -10.82 44.08 -3.50
N GLU A 3 -10.56 43.34 -2.43
CA GLU A 3 -9.93 42.01 -2.42
C GLU A 3 -10.82 40.93 -3.05
N SER A 4 -10.21 39.98 -3.75
CA SER A 4 -10.82 38.71 -4.17
C SER A 4 -9.64 37.81 -4.56
N GLY A 5 -9.08 37.01 -3.67
CA GLY A 5 -9.74 35.93 -2.96
C GLY A 5 -8.88 34.71 -3.27
N LEU A 6 -7.93 34.40 -2.38
CA LEU A 6 -7.04 33.24 -2.51
C LEU A 6 -7.89 31.96 -2.48
N THR A 7 -8.22 31.41 -3.64
CA THR A 7 -8.59 30.00 -3.74
C THR A 7 -7.31 29.19 -3.77
N SER A 8 -6.66 29.06 -2.61
CA SER A 8 -5.59 28.09 -2.42
C SER A 8 -6.24 26.71 -2.42
N VAL A 9 -6.45 26.16 -3.62
CA VAL A 9 -6.67 24.73 -3.77
C VAL A 9 -5.42 24.09 -3.19
N LYS A 10 -5.50 23.54 -1.98
CA LYS A 10 -4.49 22.62 -1.46
C LYS A 10 -4.41 21.48 -2.46
N LYS A 11 -3.52 21.64 -3.45
CA LYS A 11 -3.08 20.55 -4.31
C LYS A 11 -2.45 19.59 -3.32
N VAL A 12 -3.17 18.54 -2.95
CA VAL A 12 -2.63 17.47 -2.11
C VAL A 12 -1.57 16.82 -2.98
N SER A 13 -0.36 17.35 -2.92
CA SER A 13 0.77 16.80 -3.64
C SER A 13 1.02 15.43 -3.03
N ASN A 14 0.83 14.37 -3.81
CA ASN A 14 1.44 13.09 -3.46
C ASN A 14 2.93 13.35 -3.27
N PRO A 15 3.55 12.87 -2.18
CA PRO A 15 5.00 12.88 -2.13
C PRO A 15 5.53 12.20 -3.40
N PRO A 16 6.65 12.66 -3.98
CA PRO A 16 7.32 11.90 -5.01
C PRO A 16 7.48 10.45 -4.51
N LEU A 17 7.21 9.45 -5.36
CA LEU A 17 7.30 8.03 -5.00
C LEU A 17 8.64 7.67 -4.34
N ASN A 18 9.66 8.47 -4.61
CA ASN A 18 11.06 8.38 -4.21
C ASN A 18 11.32 8.78 -2.74
N GLU A 19 10.38 9.48 -2.08
CA GLU A 19 10.59 10.02 -0.72
C GLU A 19 9.76 9.31 0.36
N PHE A 20 8.80 8.47 -0.03
CA PHE A 20 7.99 7.72 0.92
C PHE A 20 8.73 6.47 1.40
N ILE A 21 8.77 6.24 2.72
CA ILE A 21 9.37 5.05 3.32
C ILE A 21 8.27 4.19 3.92
N VAL A 22 8.22 2.91 3.52
CA VAL A 22 7.34 1.91 4.13
C VAL A 22 8.05 1.25 5.29
N ILE A 23 7.55 1.46 6.51
CA ILE A 23 8.04 0.80 7.74
C ILE A 23 6.98 -0.18 8.23
N ASP A 24 5.76 0.29 8.43
CA ASP A 24 4.59 -0.51 8.81
C ASP A 24 3.49 -0.30 7.78
N LEU A 25 3.33 -1.27 6.89
CA LEU A 25 2.39 -1.18 5.78
C LEU A 25 0.93 -1.08 6.27
N ILE A 26 0.57 -1.74 7.37
CA ILE A 26 -0.80 -1.70 7.91
C ILE A 26 -1.11 -0.31 8.47
N SER A 27 -0.21 0.23 9.30
CA SER A 27 -0.38 1.57 9.86
C SER A 27 -0.35 2.67 8.79
N GLN A 28 0.39 2.45 7.69
CA GLN A 28 0.51 3.38 6.57
C GLN A 28 -0.52 3.17 5.45
N ARG A 29 -1.47 2.24 5.61
CA ARG A 29 -2.38 1.78 4.54
C ARG A 29 -3.11 2.88 3.77
N ASN A 30 -3.58 3.91 4.47
CA ASN A 30 -4.38 4.98 3.85
C ASN A 30 -3.51 5.81 2.90
N GLU A 31 -2.29 6.10 3.32
CA GLU A 31 -1.35 6.91 2.54
C GLU A 31 -0.78 6.11 1.37
N VAL A 32 -0.50 4.82 1.57
CA VAL A 32 -0.07 3.92 0.48
C VAL A 32 -1.17 3.76 -0.57
N ASN A 33 -2.43 3.55 -0.16
CA ASN A 33 -3.57 3.51 -1.09
C ASN A 33 -3.69 4.81 -1.90
N ARG A 34 -3.54 5.97 -1.24
CA ARG A 34 -3.60 7.28 -1.90
C ARG A 34 -2.44 7.49 -2.88
N LEU A 35 -1.23 7.11 -2.48
CA LEU A 35 0.00 7.27 -3.27
C LEU A 35 -0.03 6.42 -4.54
N LEU A 36 -0.54 5.19 -4.44
CA LEU A 36 -0.53 4.20 -5.51
C LEU A 36 -1.88 4.06 -6.23
N SER A 37 -2.81 4.97 -5.95
CA SER A 37 -4.13 5.00 -6.58
C SER A 37 -4.00 5.12 -8.09
N GLY A 38 -4.75 4.29 -8.82
CA GLY A 38 -4.78 4.27 -10.29
C GLY A 38 -3.62 3.54 -10.96
N LEU A 39 -2.62 3.07 -10.20
CA LEU A 39 -1.60 2.16 -10.71
C LEU A 39 -2.17 0.73 -10.82
N ASP A 40 -1.64 -0.06 -11.74
CA ASP A 40 -1.94 -1.49 -11.81
C ASP A 40 -1.27 -2.26 -10.66
N ASP A 41 -1.75 -3.48 -10.41
CA ASP A 41 -1.30 -4.29 -9.29
C ASP A 41 0.16 -4.74 -9.42
N GLU A 42 0.67 -4.99 -10.63
CA GLU A 42 2.06 -5.36 -10.84
C GLU A 42 3.00 -4.19 -10.47
N THR A 43 2.63 -2.98 -10.87
CA THR A 43 3.37 -1.75 -10.52
C THR A 43 3.39 -1.52 -9.01
N LYS A 44 2.26 -1.72 -8.32
CA LYS A 44 2.18 -1.64 -6.85
C LYS A 44 3.10 -2.65 -6.16
N LEU A 45 3.12 -3.89 -6.65
CA LEU A 45 3.98 -4.94 -6.11
C LEU A 45 5.46 -4.65 -6.35
N LYS A 46 5.82 -4.12 -7.54
CA LYS A 46 7.19 -3.67 -7.83
C LYS A 46 7.63 -2.55 -6.90
N TRP A 47 6.75 -1.58 -6.63
CA TRP A 47 7.02 -0.50 -5.68
C TRP A 47 7.24 -1.04 -4.26
N LEU A 48 6.35 -1.91 -3.76
CA LEU A 48 6.50 -2.51 -2.41
C LEU A 48 7.82 -3.29 -2.24
N ARG A 49 8.28 -4.00 -3.28
CA ARG A 49 9.56 -4.73 -3.25
C ARG A 49 10.79 -3.85 -3.03
N GLN A 50 10.69 -2.54 -3.19
CA GLN A 50 11.78 -1.62 -2.89
C GLN A 50 11.97 -1.41 -1.37
N TYR A 51 10.97 -1.75 -0.56
CA TYR A 51 10.93 -1.47 0.88
C TYR A 51 10.89 -2.73 1.76
N GLY A 52 10.93 -3.90 1.14
CA GLY A 52 10.85 -5.17 1.86
C GLY A 52 10.69 -6.37 0.94
N GLU A 53 10.49 -7.51 1.57
CA GLU A 53 10.25 -8.79 0.92
C GLU A 53 8.76 -8.98 0.67
N LEU A 54 8.42 -9.46 -0.53
CA LEU A 54 7.06 -9.77 -0.92
C LEU A 54 6.97 -11.24 -1.31
N THR A 55 6.13 -11.99 -0.62
CA THR A 55 5.87 -13.41 -0.88
C THR A 55 4.42 -13.60 -1.29
N VAL A 56 4.19 -14.47 -2.28
CA VAL A 56 2.83 -14.89 -2.66
C VAL A 56 2.39 -15.95 -1.66
N VAL A 57 1.21 -15.78 -1.10
CA VAL A 57 0.62 -16.75 -0.17
C VAL A 57 -0.17 -17.75 -1.01
N PRO A 58 0.14 -19.06 -0.91
CA PRO A 58 -0.61 -20.08 -1.63
C PRO A 58 -2.11 -20.00 -1.27
N PRO A 59 -3.01 -19.98 -2.27
CA PRO A 59 -4.44 -19.93 -1.98
C PRO A 59 -4.89 -21.23 -1.30
N ILE A 60 -5.76 -21.10 -0.30
CA ILE A 60 -6.55 -22.23 0.20
C ILE A 60 -7.86 -22.22 -0.58
N GLY A 61 -8.02 -23.13 -1.55
CA GLY A 61 -9.21 -23.21 -2.43
C GLY A 61 -9.23 -22.16 -3.56
N ASN A 62 -10.43 -21.79 -4.05
CA ASN A 62 -10.62 -20.76 -5.10
C ASN A 62 -10.45 -19.31 -4.59
N SER A 63 -9.56 -19.11 -3.63
CA SER A 63 -9.41 -17.85 -2.93
C SER A 63 -8.57 -16.84 -3.74
N VAL A 64 -8.81 -15.56 -3.47
CA VAL A 64 -8.01 -14.44 -3.99
C VAL A 64 -6.52 -14.66 -3.77
N ILE A 65 -5.68 -14.22 -4.72
CA ILE A 65 -4.23 -14.23 -4.54
C ILE A 65 -3.88 -13.24 -3.44
N ALA A 66 -3.36 -13.77 -2.33
CA ALA A 66 -2.89 -12.98 -1.22
C ALA A 66 -1.35 -12.85 -1.27
N TYR A 67 -0.87 -11.77 -0.67
CA TYR A 67 0.53 -11.43 -0.55
C TYR A 67 0.86 -11.19 0.91
N ARG A 68 2.06 -11.61 1.31
CA ARG A 68 2.68 -11.24 2.57
C ARG A 68 3.84 -10.31 2.26
N PHE A 69 3.77 -9.10 2.81
CA PHE A 69 4.86 -8.14 2.79
C PHE A 69 5.57 -8.16 4.15
N ARG A 70 6.91 -8.18 4.13
CA ARG A 70 7.77 -8.00 5.30
C ARG A 70 8.71 -6.83 5.05
N SER A 71 8.57 -5.77 5.84
CA SER A 71 9.46 -4.61 5.77
C SER A 71 10.90 -4.97 6.18
N HIS A 72 11.87 -4.11 5.83
CA HIS A 72 13.26 -4.26 6.25
C HIS A 72 13.46 -4.28 7.79
N VAL A 73 12.52 -3.72 8.55
CA VAL A 73 12.55 -3.74 10.03
C VAL A 73 11.83 -4.96 10.62
N GLY A 74 11.31 -5.85 9.78
CA GLY A 74 10.70 -7.11 10.20
C GLY A 74 9.21 -7.06 10.52
N LEU A 75 8.54 -5.92 10.33
CA LEU A 75 7.08 -5.82 10.43
C LEU A 75 6.40 -6.42 9.21
N GLU A 76 5.30 -7.14 9.42
CA GLU A 76 4.62 -7.90 8.38
C GLU A 76 3.17 -7.46 8.17
N ALA A 77 2.70 -7.60 6.94
CA ALA A 77 1.34 -7.32 6.55
C ALA A 77 0.86 -8.34 5.51
N GLY A 78 -0.32 -8.92 5.76
CA GLY A 78 -1.06 -9.68 4.76
C GLY A 78 -2.00 -8.76 3.99
N PHE A 79 -2.10 -8.92 2.67
CA PHE A 79 -3.09 -8.22 1.86
C PHE A 79 -3.43 -8.98 0.57
N PHE A 80 -4.50 -8.56 -0.09
CA PHE A 80 -4.82 -8.90 -1.47
C PHE A 80 -5.35 -7.67 -2.21
N PHE A 81 -5.45 -7.72 -3.53
CA PHE A 81 -6.05 -6.65 -4.33
C PHE A 81 -7.52 -6.93 -4.61
N ARG A 82 -8.35 -5.90 -4.48
CA ARG A 82 -9.73 -5.89 -4.97
C ARG A 82 -10.02 -4.54 -5.59
N ASP A 83 -10.48 -4.54 -6.84
CA ASP A 83 -10.80 -3.32 -7.60
C ASP A 83 -9.64 -2.30 -7.59
N GLY A 84 -8.40 -2.80 -7.68
CA GLY A 84 -7.19 -1.98 -7.64
C GLY A 84 -6.85 -1.38 -6.27
N ASN A 85 -7.51 -1.80 -5.19
CA ASN A 85 -7.23 -1.32 -3.82
C ASN A 85 -6.59 -2.41 -2.97
N PHE A 86 -5.74 -2.00 -2.01
CA PHE A 86 -5.21 -2.91 -1.00
C PHE A 86 -6.31 -3.26 0.01
N ILE A 87 -6.62 -4.55 0.11
CA ILE A 87 -7.45 -5.10 1.17
C ILE A 87 -6.53 -5.83 2.15
N PHE A 88 -6.34 -5.23 3.33
CA PHE A 88 -5.52 -5.79 4.39
C PHE A 88 -6.26 -6.89 5.12
N ILE A 89 -5.56 -7.97 5.39
CA ILE A 89 -6.07 -9.09 6.19
C ILE A 89 -5.63 -8.83 7.65
N GLY A 90 -6.56 -8.89 8.61
CA GLY A 90 -6.43 -8.32 9.98
C GLY A 90 -5.49 -9.04 10.97
N ASP A 91 -5.52 -8.63 12.24
CA ASP A 91 -4.45 -8.84 13.25
C ASP A 91 -4.12 -10.30 13.68
N HIS A 92 -4.64 -11.32 12.99
CA HIS A 92 -4.42 -12.74 13.30
C HIS A 92 -4.00 -13.60 12.10
N HIS A 93 -3.36 -13.03 11.07
CA HIS A 93 -2.78 -13.86 10.00
C HIS A 93 -1.42 -14.41 10.38
N THR A 94 -1.41 -15.63 10.93
CA THR A 94 -0.25 -16.50 10.82
C THR A 94 -0.26 -17.12 9.42
N PHE A 95 0.61 -16.64 8.53
CA PHE A 95 0.94 -17.39 7.32
C PHE A 95 1.82 -18.56 7.72
N PRO A 96 1.42 -19.83 7.48
CA PRO A 96 2.30 -20.96 7.77
C PRO A 96 3.57 -20.81 6.93
N SER A 97 4.72 -20.91 7.61
CA SER A 97 6.07 -20.91 7.03
C SER A 97 6.36 -22.20 6.28
#